data_AF-A0A2V9XHZ9-F1
#
_entry.id   AF-A0A2V9XHZ9-F1
#
_cell.length_a   1.000
_cell.length_b   1.000
_cell.length_c   1.000
_cell.angle_alpha   90.00
_cell.angle_beta   90.00
_cell.angle_gamma   90.00
#
_symmetry.space_group_name_H-M   'P 1'
#
loop_
_entity.id
_entity.type
_entity.pdbx_description
1 polymer ?
#
loop_
_entity_poly.entity_id
_entity_poly.type
_entity_poly.pdbx_seq_one_letter_code
_entity_poly.pdbx_strand_id
1 'polypeptide(L)'
;MFLREAREKAWYKKCVMSEERRKKKQEREGTRDRRAPSRKVIVYGVIVLLFAAAYSAGRYWKNHRYEAFAKCLATHQARMYGLYWCPHCIEQKEMFGASFKYVPYVECAVKGSREMTPECKAAGTKNFPSWQFNGGALHEGVLSIEDLSARSACPLPQ
;
A
#
# COMPACT_ATOMS: atom_id res chain seq x y z
N MET A 1 -60.17 28.57 -42.35
CA MET A 1 -60.31 28.58 -40.87
C MET A 1 -60.19 27.17 -40.28
N PHE A 2 -61.00 26.20 -40.73
CA PHE A 2 -61.01 24.80 -40.26
C PHE A 2 -59.67 24.03 -40.27
N LEU A 3 -58.83 24.19 -41.28
CA LEU A 3 -57.54 23.48 -41.37
C LEU A 3 -56.52 23.93 -40.29
N ARG A 4 -56.66 25.15 -39.76
CA ARG A 4 -55.75 25.71 -38.76
C ARG A 4 -56.07 25.16 -37.35
N GLU A 5 -57.36 25.07 -37.02
CA GLU A 5 -57.82 24.43 -35.78
C GLU A 5 -57.48 22.93 -35.73
N ALA A 6 -57.62 22.21 -36.85
CA ALA A 6 -57.26 20.79 -36.91
C ALA A 6 -55.76 20.58 -36.65
N ARG A 7 -54.90 21.47 -37.18
CA ARG A 7 -53.45 21.45 -36.95
C ARG A 7 -53.08 21.80 -35.51
N GLU A 8 -53.73 22.79 -34.90
CA GLU A 8 -53.52 23.15 -33.49
C GLU A 8 -53.94 22.03 -32.54
N LYS A 9 -55.11 21.41 -32.76
CA LYS A 9 -55.56 20.25 -31.98
C LYS A 9 -54.60 19.07 -32.12
N ALA A 10 -54.06 18.82 -33.32
CA ALA A 10 -53.08 17.76 -33.54
C ALA A 10 -51.73 18.06 -32.88
N TRP A 11 -51.26 19.31 -32.93
CA TRP A 11 -50.02 19.74 -32.28
C TRP A 11 -50.13 19.66 -30.76
N TYR A 12 -51.23 20.16 -30.18
CA TYR A 12 -51.51 20.08 -28.75
C TYR A 12 -51.51 18.62 -28.27
N LYS A 13 -52.23 17.74 -28.98
CA LYS A 13 -52.27 16.30 -28.65
C LYS A 13 -50.87 15.67 -28.74
N LYS A 14 -50.05 16.05 -29.71
CA LYS A 14 -48.67 15.55 -29.86
C LYS A 14 -47.74 16.02 -28.73
N CYS A 15 -47.89 17.28 -28.28
CA CYS A 15 -47.16 17.82 -27.13
C CYS A 15 -47.52 17.10 -25.84
N VAL A 16 -48.81 16.96 -25.54
CA VAL A 16 -49.30 16.23 -24.35
C VAL A 16 -48.79 14.79 -24.34
N MET A 17 -48.88 14.08 -25.46
CA MET A 17 -48.35 12.72 -25.60
C MET A 17 -46.82 12.63 -25.51
N SER A 18 -46.09 13.72 -25.75
CA SER A 18 -44.62 13.79 -25.57
C SER A 18 -44.24 13.94 -24.11
N GLU A 19 -44.96 14.80 -23.36
CA GLU A 19 -44.76 15.03 -21.94
C GLU A 19 -45.12 13.81 -21.09
N GLU A 20 -46.23 13.14 -21.38
CA GLU A 20 -46.60 11.88 -20.72
C GLU A 20 -45.55 10.78 -20.91
N ARG A 21 -44.97 10.69 -22.11
CA ARG A 21 -43.87 9.76 -22.40
C ARG A 21 -42.62 10.11 -21.61
N ARG A 22 -42.30 11.40 -21.46
CA ARG A 22 -41.16 11.87 -20.64
C ARG A 22 -41.38 11.54 -19.16
N LYS A 23 -42.58 11.78 -18.61
CA LYS A 23 -42.93 11.43 -17.21
C LYS A 23 -42.83 9.92 -16.95
N LYS A 24 -43.42 9.08 -17.81
CA LYS A 24 -43.33 7.61 -17.68
C LYS A 24 -41.89 7.09 -17.75
N LYS A 25 -41.03 7.73 -18.54
CA LYS A 25 -39.61 7.36 -18.62
C LYS A 25 -38.88 7.71 -17.32
N GLN A 26 -39.11 8.90 -16.78
CA GLN A 26 -38.54 9.36 -15.50
C GLN A 26 -39.00 8.47 -14.32
N GLU A 27 -40.27 8.08 -14.26
CA GLU A 27 -40.77 7.15 -13.23
C GLU A 27 -40.13 5.76 -13.32
N ARG A 28 -39.93 5.23 -14.54
CA ARG A 28 -39.27 3.94 -14.77
C ARG A 28 -37.79 3.96 -14.38
N GLU A 29 -37.11 5.07 -14.65
CA GLU A 29 -35.71 5.26 -14.26
C GLU A 29 -35.57 5.37 -12.73
N GLY A 30 -36.41 6.17 -12.06
CA GLY A 30 -36.38 6.30 -10.59
C GLY A 30 -36.78 5.02 -9.84
N THR A 31 -37.70 4.21 -10.38
CA THR A 31 -38.06 2.91 -9.79
C THR A 31 -37.00 1.84 -10.02
N ARG A 32 -36.23 1.91 -11.12
CA ARG A 32 -35.07 1.03 -11.36
C ARG A 32 -33.95 1.30 -10.36
N ASP A 33 -33.72 2.56 -10.02
CA ASP A 33 -32.72 2.99 -9.04
C ASP A 33 -33.13 2.62 -7.60
N ARG A 34 -34.45 2.66 -7.30
CA ARG A 34 -35.01 2.21 -6.01
C ARG A 34 -35.12 0.69 -5.85
N ARG A 35 -34.80 -0.11 -6.87
CA ARG A 35 -34.91 -1.57 -6.77
C ARG A 35 -33.77 -2.10 -5.90
N ALA A 36 -34.11 -2.51 -4.67
CA ALA A 36 -33.15 -3.12 -3.76
C ALA A 36 -32.38 -4.26 -4.45
N PRO A 37 -31.05 -4.33 -4.26
CA PRO A 37 -30.25 -5.38 -4.87
C PRO A 37 -30.77 -6.76 -4.44
N SER A 38 -30.83 -7.68 -5.40
CA SER A 38 -31.26 -9.06 -5.12
C SER A 38 -30.43 -9.67 -4.00
N ARG A 39 -31.02 -10.55 -3.18
CA ARG A 39 -30.32 -11.30 -2.12
C ARG A 39 -29.02 -11.93 -2.63
N LYS A 40 -28.99 -12.40 -3.89
CA LYS A 40 -27.78 -12.94 -4.51
C LYS A 40 -26.66 -11.90 -4.67
N VAL A 41 -27.01 -10.68 -5.11
CA VAL A 41 -26.04 -9.58 -5.28
C VAL A 41 -25.47 -9.17 -3.92
N ILE A 42 -26.32 -9.08 -2.89
CA ILE A 42 -25.87 -8.79 -1.52
C ILE A 42 -24.92 -9.90 -1.04
N VAL A 43 -25.32 -11.17 -1.18
CA VAL A 43 -24.50 -12.33 -0.75
C VAL A 43 -23.15 -12.35 -1.45
N TYR A 44 -23.10 -12.19 -2.78
CA TYR A 44 -21.83 -12.15 -3.50
C TYR A 44 -20.98 -10.94 -3.14
N GLY A 45 -21.60 -9.77 -2.92
CA GLY A 45 -20.91 -8.57 -2.45
C GLY A 45 -20.23 -8.80 -1.09
N VAL A 46 -20.94 -9.41 -0.14
CA VAL A 46 -20.38 -9.78 1.17
C VAL A 46 -19.25 -10.78 1.03
N ILE A 47 -19.40 -11.83 0.20
CA ILE A 47 -18.36 -12.83 -0.04
C ILE A 47 -17.08 -12.17 -0.59
N VAL A 48 -17.21 -11.31 -1.61
CA VAL A 48 -16.05 -10.59 -2.19
C VAL A 48 -15.38 -9.70 -1.16
N LEU A 49 -16.14 -8.99 -0.33
CA LEU A 49 -15.59 -8.15 0.74
C LEU A 49 -14.84 -8.98 1.79
N LEU A 50 -15.39 -10.14 2.20
CA LEU A 50 -14.71 -11.04 3.14
C LEU A 50 -13.41 -11.60 2.56
N PHE A 51 -13.40 -12.03 1.29
CA PHE A 51 -12.17 -12.48 0.63
C PHE A 51 -11.14 -11.35 0.52
N ALA A 52 -11.55 -10.14 0.14
CA ALA A 52 -10.66 -8.99 0.06
C ALA A 52 -10.07 -8.64 1.44
N ALA A 53 -10.88 -8.69 2.50
CA ALA A 53 -10.44 -8.46 3.88
C ALA A 53 -9.46 -9.54 4.37
N ALA A 54 -9.72 -10.82 4.09
CA ALA A 54 -8.82 -11.91 4.43
C ALA A 54 -7.47 -11.78 3.68
N TYR A 55 -7.52 -11.45 2.39
CA TYR A 55 -6.33 -11.22 1.58
C TYR A 55 -5.51 -10.02 2.08
N SER A 56 -6.16 -8.90 2.40
CA SER A 56 -5.49 -7.70 2.91
C SER A 56 -4.88 -7.94 4.29
N ALA A 57 -5.58 -8.65 5.18
CA ALA A 57 -5.06 -9.07 6.47
C ALA A 57 -3.81 -9.96 6.29
N GLY A 58 -3.89 -11.01 5.48
CA GLY A 58 -2.74 -11.89 5.23
C GLY A 58 -1.51 -11.15 4.68
N ARG A 59 -1.71 -10.20 3.76
CA ARG A 59 -0.65 -9.31 3.26
C ARG A 59 -0.08 -8.40 4.34
N TYR A 60 -0.93 -7.87 5.22
CA TYR A 60 -0.51 -7.02 6.34
C TYR A 60 0.39 -7.80 7.32
N TRP A 61 -0.04 -8.99 7.75
CA TRP A 61 0.73 -9.84 8.66
C TRP A 61 2.08 -10.25 8.07
N LYS A 62 2.10 -10.68 6.80
CA LYS A 62 3.35 -11.07 6.12
C LYS A 62 4.37 -9.91 6.08
N ASN A 63 3.90 -8.68 5.83
CA ASN A 63 4.78 -7.52 5.71
C ASN A 63 5.32 -6.98 7.06
N HIS A 64 4.65 -7.29 8.17
CA HIS A 64 5.01 -6.81 9.51
C HIS A 64 5.56 -7.90 10.44
N ARG A 65 5.84 -9.11 9.90
CA ARG A 65 6.31 -10.26 10.69
C ARG A 65 7.52 -9.92 11.57
N TYR A 66 8.46 -9.10 11.08
CA TYR A 66 9.71 -8.78 11.78
C TYR A 66 9.67 -7.47 12.58
N GLU A 67 8.50 -6.91 12.87
CA GLU A 67 8.40 -5.63 13.59
C GLU A 67 9.05 -5.67 14.98
N ALA A 68 8.75 -6.70 15.78
CA ALA A 68 9.33 -6.84 17.12
C ALA A 68 10.86 -7.03 17.06
N PHE A 69 11.34 -7.83 16.11
CA PHE A 69 12.76 -8.05 15.87
C PHE A 69 13.48 -6.75 15.48
N ALA A 70 12.94 -6.00 14.52
CA ALA A 70 13.50 -4.73 14.07
C ALA A 70 13.57 -3.67 15.19
N LYS A 71 12.56 -3.60 16.06
CA LYS A 71 12.58 -2.73 17.26
C LYS A 71 13.62 -3.18 18.29
N CYS A 72 13.81 -4.50 18.45
CA CYS A 72 14.87 -5.03 19.30
C CYS A 72 16.26 -4.62 18.78
N LEU A 73 16.50 -4.72 17.46
CA LEU A 73 17.75 -4.26 16.85
C LEU A 73 18.04 -2.79 17.20
N ALA A 74 17.02 -1.93 17.16
CA ALA A 74 17.16 -0.53 17.58
C ALA A 74 17.57 -0.39 19.04
N THR A 75 16.94 -1.16 19.93
CA THR A 75 17.24 -1.15 21.37
C THR A 75 18.67 -1.65 21.65
N HIS A 76 19.15 -2.63 20.89
CA HIS A 76 20.48 -3.21 20.99
C HIS A 76 21.54 -2.46 20.16
N GLN A 77 21.20 -1.27 19.65
CA GLN A 77 22.10 -0.42 18.87
C GLN A 77 22.71 -1.13 17.65
N ALA A 78 21.98 -2.09 17.07
CA ALA A 78 22.33 -2.74 15.82
C ALA A 78 21.88 -1.84 14.66
N ARG A 79 22.83 -1.33 13.88
CA ARG A 79 22.56 -0.38 12.80
C ARG A 79 23.16 -0.84 11.48
N MET A 80 22.45 -0.50 10.41
CA MET A 80 22.87 -0.75 9.05
C MET A 80 23.33 0.55 8.40
N TYR A 81 24.57 0.57 7.91
CA TYR A 81 25.09 1.58 7.01
C TYR A 81 24.84 1.13 5.57
N GLY A 82 24.28 2.01 4.76
CA GLY A 82 23.97 1.65 3.38
C GLY A 82 23.72 2.82 2.47
N LEU A 83 23.28 2.46 1.27
CA LEU A 83 23.06 3.35 0.16
C LEU A 83 21.62 3.10 -0.37
N TYR A 84 20.78 4.14 -0.50
CA TYR A 84 19.40 4.03 -1.05
C TYR A 84 19.27 3.31 -2.42
N TRP A 85 20.34 3.22 -3.21
CA TRP A 85 20.40 2.76 -4.61
C TRP A 85 21.32 1.56 -4.77
N CYS A 86 21.91 1.05 -3.68
CA CYS A 86 22.74 -0.15 -3.73
C CYS A 86 21.84 -1.39 -3.78
N PRO A 87 22.01 -2.29 -4.77
CA PRO A 87 21.21 -3.51 -4.90
C PRO A 87 21.23 -4.38 -3.62
N HIS A 88 22.39 -4.59 -3.02
CA HIS A 88 22.52 -5.37 -1.79
C HIS A 88 21.90 -4.69 -0.57
N CYS A 89 21.89 -3.36 -0.53
CA CYS A 89 21.17 -2.63 0.52
C CYS A 89 19.65 -2.78 0.35
N ILE A 90 19.16 -2.80 -0.89
CA ILE A 90 17.74 -3.04 -1.19
C ILE A 90 17.37 -4.47 -0.80
N GLU A 91 18.19 -5.45 -1.17
CA GLU A 91 18.02 -6.86 -0.80
C GLU A 91 17.91 -7.03 0.72
N GLN A 92 18.84 -6.46 1.49
CA GLN A 92 18.78 -6.49 2.95
C GLN A 92 17.50 -5.86 3.50
N LYS A 93 17.05 -4.73 2.93
CA LYS A 93 15.81 -4.04 3.34
C LYS A 93 14.57 -4.89 3.05
N GLU A 94 14.54 -5.56 1.91
CA GLU A 94 13.42 -6.41 1.48
C GLU A 94 13.20 -7.60 2.40
N MET A 95 14.27 -8.16 2.99
CA MET A 95 14.16 -9.25 3.99
C MET A 95 13.30 -8.85 5.20
N PHE A 96 13.31 -7.58 5.58
CA PHE A 96 12.50 -7.05 6.68
C PHE A 96 11.09 -6.60 6.24
N GLY A 97 10.86 -6.42 4.94
CA GLY A 97 9.62 -5.86 4.41
C GLY A 97 9.28 -4.50 5.03
N ALA A 98 8.01 -4.31 5.42
CA ALA A 98 7.56 -3.07 6.04
C ALA A 98 8.17 -2.83 7.44
N SER A 99 8.77 -3.86 8.05
CA SER A 99 9.39 -3.78 9.36
C SER A 99 10.73 -3.05 9.35
N PHE A 100 11.36 -2.88 8.17
CA PHE A 100 12.65 -2.21 8.06
C PHE A 100 12.62 -0.77 8.59
N LYS A 101 11.45 -0.11 8.56
CA LYS A 101 11.27 1.24 9.11
C LYS A 101 11.67 1.40 10.59
N TYR A 102 11.77 0.29 11.34
CA TYR A 102 12.22 0.28 12.73
C TYR A 102 13.71 -0.01 12.89
N VAL A 103 14.38 -0.51 11.85
CA VAL A 103 15.81 -0.79 11.87
C VAL A 103 16.57 0.54 11.83
N PRO A 104 17.55 0.76 12.73
CA PRO A 104 18.44 1.91 12.63
C PRO A 104 19.24 1.85 11.33
N TYR A 105 18.96 2.77 10.43
CA TYR A 105 19.62 2.87 9.13
C TYR A 105 20.32 4.21 8.99
N VAL A 106 21.59 4.17 8.60
CA VAL A 106 22.39 5.35 8.28
C VAL A 106 22.58 5.40 6.77
N GLU A 107 22.05 6.47 6.17
CA GLU A 107 22.22 6.75 4.75
C GLU A 107 23.60 7.35 4.49
N CYS A 108 24.38 6.68 3.66
CA CYS A 108 25.74 7.09 3.35
C CYS A 108 25.84 7.88 2.05
N ALA A 109 24.79 7.95 1.21
CA ALA A 109 24.75 8.87 0.07
C ALA A 109 24.66 10.33 0.50
N VAL A 110 25.35 11.17 -0.27
CA VAL A 110 24.95 12.56 -0.47
C VAL A 110 24.30 12.69 -1.85
N LYS A 111 23.03 13.10 -1.90
CA LYS A 111 22.28 13.24 -3.16
C LYS A 111 22.98 14.21 -4.10
N GLY A 112 23.28 13.77 -5.32
CA GLY A 112 23.97 14.59 -6.33
C GLY A 112 25.49 14.69 -6.15
N SER A 113 26.08 13.96 -5.20
CA SER A 113 27.52 13.87 -5.00
C SER A 113 27.98 12.41 -5.01
N ARG A 114 29.26 12.21 -5.31
CA ARG A 114 29.95 10.92 -5.11
C ARG A 114 30.55 10.79 -3.71
N GLU A 115 30.39 11.81 -2.89
CA GLU A 115 30.87 11.79 -1.53
C GLU A 115 29.97 11.00 -0.60
N MET A 116 30.61 10.40 0.40
CA MET A 116 29.96 9.76 1.53
C MET A 116 29.69 10.75 2.66
N THR A 117 28.60 10.55 3.40
CA THR A 117 28.28 11.37 4.57
C THR A 117 29.38 11.31 5.64
N PRO A 118 29.60 12.40 6.41
CA PRO A 118 30.61 12.43 7.47
C PRO A 118 30.43 11.32 8.51
N GLU A 119 29.19 10.95 8.82
CA GLU A 119 28.86 9.88 9.77
C GLU A 119 29.41 8.52 9.30
N CYS A 120 29.20 8.16 8.03
CA CYS A 120 29.72 6.91 7.49
C CYS A 120 31.24 6.93 7.30
N LYS A 121 31.83 8.11 7.02
CA LYS A 121 33.30 8.31 7.00
C LYS A 121 33.89 8.07 8.40
N ALA A 122 33.28 8.64 9.44
CA ALA A 122 33.72 8.45 10.82
C ALA A 122 33.53 7.02 11.33
N ALA A 123 32.47 6.33 10.89
CA ALA A 123 32.25 4.92 11.18
C ALA A 123 33.26 3.99 10.49
N GLY A 124 33.98 4.48 9.46
CA GLY A 124 34.97 3.70 8.72
C GLY A 124 34.36 2.71 7.72
N THR A 125 33.13 2.95 7.27
CA THR A 125 32.43 2.06 6.34
C THR A 125 33.08 2.08 4.96
N LYS A 126 33.47 0.90 4.46
CA LYS A 126 34.11 0.74 3.15
C LYS A 126 33.17 0.12 2.12
N ASN A 127 32.43 -0.91 2.52
CA ASN A 127 31.49 -1.64 1.67
C ASN A 127 30.05 -1.53 2.19
N PHE A 128 29.08 -1.77 1.31
CA PHE A 128 27.65 -1.65 1.62
C PHE A 128 26.85 -2.89 1.19
N PRO A 129 25.84 -3.31 1.97
CA PRO A 129 25.54 -2.82 3.32
C PRO A 129 26.65 -3.20 4.31
N SER A 130 26.73 -2.48 5.42
CA SER A 130 27.56 -2.86 6.56
C SER A 130 26.77 -2.74 7.85
N TRP A 131 26.91 -3.73 8.73
CA TRP A 131 26.23 -3.77 10.01
C TRP A 131 27.19 -3.51 11.15
N GLN A 132 26.76 -2.69 12.11
CA GLN A 132 27.46 -2.50 13.37
C GLN A 132 26.54 -2.88 14.52
N PHE A 133 27.03 -3.71 15.44
CA PHE A 133 26.29 -4.15 16.62
C PHE A 133 26.92 -3.55 17.86
N ASN A 134 26.13 -2.85 18.69
CA ASN A 134 26.57 -2.28 19.96
C ASN A 134 27.89 -1.47 19.88
N GLY A 135 28.06 -0.70 18.79
CA GLY A 135 29.27 0.10 18.55
C GLY A 135 30.55 -0.71 18.26
N GLY A 136 30.44 -2.01 18.01
CA GLY A 136 31.56 -2.90 17.71
C GLY A 136 32.10 -2.77 16.27
N ALA A 137 32.76 -3.84 15.82
CA ALA A 137 33.30 -3.91 14.46
C ALA A 137 32.19 -3.88 13.40
N LEU A 138 32.52 -3.35 12.22
CA LEU A 138 31.67 -3.42 11.05
C LEU A 138 31.70 -4.82 10.44
N HIS A 139 30.52 -5.33 10.13
CA HIS A 139 30.31 -6.56 9.40
C HIS A 139 29.76 -6.23 8.02
N GLU A 140 30.59 -6.42 6.99
CA GLU A 140 30.25 -6.07 5.62
C GLU A 140 29.38 -7.15 4.96
N GLY A 141 28.49 -6.71 4.09
CA GLY A 141 27.64 -7.57 3.27
C GLY A 141 26.23 -7.75 3.82
N VAL A 142 25.41 -8.43 3.02
CA VAL A 142 24.05 -8.82 3.38
C VAL A 142 24.13 -9.94 4.41
N LEU A 143 23.40 -9.80 5.51
CA LEU A 143 23.27 -10.79 6.56
C LEU A 143 21.86 -11.36 6.58
N SER A 144 21.75 -12.68 6.75
CA SER A 144 20.46 -13.34 6.92
C SER A 144 19.75 -12.83 8.19
N ILE A 145 18.43 -12.99 8.25
CA ILE A 145 17.64 -12.60 9.43
C ILE A 145 18.10 -13.40 10.66
N GLU A 146 18.50 -14.65 10.47
CA GLU A 146 19.06 -15.55 11.47
C GLU A 146 20.43 -15.07 11.97
N ASP A 147 21.32 -14.66 11.07
CA ASP A 147 22.62 -14.09 11.45
C ASP A 147 22.47 -12.79 12.23
N LEU A 148 21.54 -11.92 11.80
CA LEU A 148 21.23 -10.69 12.50
C LEU A 148 20.69 -10.98 13.91
N SER A 149 19.84 -12.00 14.06
CA SER A 149 19.34 -12.45 15.36
C SER A 149 20.46 -12.95 16.26
N ALA A 150 21.32 -13.84 15.74
CA ALA A 150 22.45 -14.40 16.50
C ALA A 150 23.43 -13.32 16.97
N ARG A 151 23.72 -12.31 16.13
CA ARG A 151 24.67 -11.23 16.44
C ARG A 151 24.11 -10.17 17.38
N SER A 152 22.81 -9.88 17.28
CA SER A 152 22.15 -8.86 18.09
C SER A 152 21.60 -9.39 19.42
N ALA A 153 21.54 -10.71 19.59
CA ALA A 153 20.81 -11.38 20.67
C ALA A 153 19.31 -11.02 20.71
N CYS A 154 18.74 -10.61 19.56
CA CYS A 154 17.31 -10.33 19.42
C CYS A 154 16.57 -11.55 18.89
N PRO A 155 15.51 -12.04 19.57
CA PRO A 155 14.78 -13.23 19.14
C PRO A 155 13.97 -12.96 17.86
N LEU A 156 13.85 -13.99 17.03
CA LEU A 156 12.96 -13.96 15.87
C LEU A 156 11.50 -14.26 16.26
N PRO A 157 10.52 -13.71 15.53
CA PRO A 157 9.12 -14.08 15.70
C PRO A 157 8.93 -15.57 15.38
N GLN A 158 8.25 -16.28 16.29
CA GLN A 158 7.84 -17.68 16.10
C GLN A 158 6.85 -17.80 14.93
#